data_AF-A0A2H5WPY9-F1
#
_entry.id   AF-A0A2H5WPY9-F1
#
_cell.length_a   1.000
_cell.length_b   1.000
_cell.length_c   1.000
_cell.angle_alpha   90.00
_cell.angle_beta   90.00
_cell.angle_gamma   90.00
#
_symmetry.space_group_name_H-M   'P 1'
#
loop_
_entity.id
_entity.type
_entity.pdbx_description
1 polymer ?
#
loop_
_entity_poly.entity_id
_entity_poly.type
_entity_poly.pdbx_seq_one_letter_code
_entity_poly.pdbx_strand_id
1 'polypeptide(L)'
;MGLTTFARAIADGAGRLLWKTQLTLRTTGLQLLSTVRALPETVAEQIRTWRGHTLAMPIDEQRQLLAEFYEKFEDLVELICDAGFNADATPYQARYEEVRAWMMRAYPLLKPYMSAHLSYDPSDAEFGLSVAGYATDAMEALFCAEQLHTLLEKDEGHLIGRIERARSGLYRYADYLRGIIGT
;
A
#
# COMPACT_ATOMS: atom_id res chain seq x y z
N MET A 1 -30.38 48.28 31.52
CA MET A 1 -30.47 46.87 31.96
C MET A 1 -31.03 46.01 30.84
N GLY A 2 -30.29 45.52 29.85
CA GLY A 2 -28.86 45.57 29.53
C GLY A 2 -28.58 44.34 28.68
N LEU A 3 -28.38 44.51 27.36
CA LEU A 3 -28.17 43.47 26.34
C LEU A 3 -27.17 42.35 26.72
N THR A 4 -26.32 42.60 27.70
CA THR A 4 -25.34 41.66 28.27
C THR A 4 -25.98 40.46 28.98
N THR A 5 -27.16 40.59 29.58
CA THR A 5 -27.86 39.46 30.25
C THR A 5 -28.48 38.50 29.23
N PHE A 6 -28.96 39.02 28.10
CA PHE A 6 -29.53 38.22 27.01
C PHE A 6 -28.44 37.45 26.24
N ALA A 7 -27.29 38.08 26.03
CA ALA A 7 -26.13 37.45 25.38
C ALA A 7 -25.55 36.28 26.19
N ARG A 8 -25.50 36.37 27.53
CA ARG A 8 -25.08 35.24 28.39
C ARG A 8 -26.06 34.07 28.38
N ALA A 9 -27.36 34.33 28.37
CA ALA A 9 -28.37 33.27 28.32
C ALA A 9 -28.33 32.46 27.01
N ILE A 10 -28.04 33.12 25.88
CA ILE A 10 -27.89 32.46 24.58
C ILE A 10 -26.58 31.67 24.51
N ALA A 11 -25.47 32.20 25.03
CA ALA A 11 -24.19 31.50 25.08
C ALA A 11 -24.25 30.21 25.93
N ASP A 12 -24.90 30.27 27.11
CA ASP A 12 -25.09 29.11 27.99
C ASP A 12 -26.10 28.09 27.43
N GLY A 13 -27.04 28.52 26.58
CA GLY A 13 -27.96 27.66 25.85
C GLY A 13 -27.28 26.91 24.70
N ALA A 14 -26.48 27.63 23.90
CA ALA A 14 -25.73 27.07 22.78
C ALA A 14 -24.65 26.08 23.23
N GLY A 15 -23.91 26.40 24.31
CA GLY A 15 -22.88 25.50 24.86
C GLY A 15 -23.44 24.17 25.35
N ARG A 16 -24.63 24.17 25.97
CA ARG A 16 -25.30 22.93 26.41
C ARG A 16 -25.86 22.10 25.27
N LEU A 17 -26.30 22.75 24.18
CA LEU A 17 -26.78 22.06 22.98
C LEU A 17 -25.62 21.38 22.24
N LEU A 18 -24.49 22.08 22.07
CA LEU A 18 -23.28 21.57 21.43
C LEU A 18 -22.62 20.43 22.23
N TRP A 19 -22.62 20.52 23.55
CA TRP A 19 -22.14 19.44 24.42
C TRP A 19 -23.01 18.19 24.31
N LYS A 20 -24.35 18.37 24.27
CA LYS A 20 -25.28 17.24 24.09
C LYS A 20 -25.11 16.57 22.74
N THR A 21 -24.95 17.33 21.65
CA THR A 21 -24.74 16.77 20.31
C THR A 21 -23.39 16.06 20.17
N GLN A 22 -22.32 16.59 20.78
CA GLN A 22 -21.03 15.90 20.83
C GLN A 22 -21.08 14.56 21.58
N LEU A 23 -21.82 14.51 22.69
CA LEU A 23 -21.99 13.27 23.45
C LEU A 23 -22.84 12.23 22.71
N THR A 24 -23.91 12.65 22.01
CA THR A 24 -24.67 11.71 21.16
C THR A 24 -23.83 11.21 19.99
N LEU A 25 -23.08 12.08 19.31
CA LEU A 25 -22.17 11.64 18.23
C LEU A 25 -21.11 10.63 18.70
N ARG A 26 -20.52 10.87 19.88
CA ARG A 26 -19.54 9.92 20.47
C ARG A 26 -20.18 8.59 20.86
N THR A 27 -21.36 8.61 21.46
CA THR A 27 -22.04 7.37 21.90
C THR A 27 -22.55 6.56 20.71
N THR A 28 -23.11 7.21 19.68
CA THR A 28 -23.49 6.55 18.42
C THR A 28 -22.28 5.98 17.68
N GLY A 29 -21.15 6.71 17.65
CA GLY A 29 -19.91 6.22 17.05
C GLY A 29 -19.33 4.99 17.75
N LEU A 30 -19.40 4.93 19.08
CA LEU A 30 -18.97 3.77 19.87
C LEU A 30 -19.91 2.56 19.68
N GLN A 31 -21.21 2.78 19.52
CA GLN A 31 -22.18 1.72 19.22
C GLN A 31 -22.01 1.14 17.81
N LEU A 32 -21.63 1.97 16.82
CA LEU A 32 -21.26 1.52 15.48
C LEU A 32 -19.98 0.66 15.52
N LEU A 33 -18.97 1.07 16.30
CA LEU A 33 -17.74 0.29 16.47
C LEU A 33 -17.96 -1.06 17.17
N SER A 34 -18.88 -1.12 18.15
CA SER A 34 -19.20 -2.39 18.81
C SER A 34 -20.05 -3.32 17.95
N THR A 35 -20.94 -2.79 17.10
CA THR A 35 -21.68 -3.59 16.11
C THR A 35 -20.80 -4.10 14.97
N VAL A 36 -19.79 -3.33 14.55
CA VAL A 36 -18.75 -3.83 13.62
C VAL A 36 -17.93 -4.96 14.25
N ARG A 37 -17.68 -4.90 15.56
CA ARG A 37 -16.96 -5.96 16.30
C ARG A 37 -17.84 -7.17 16.63
N ALA A 38 -19.15 -7.00 16.63
CA ALA A 38 -20.18 -8.03 16.86
C ALA A 38 -20.94 -8.37 15.57
N LEU A 39 -20.27 -8.28 14.41
CA LEU A 39 -20.85 -8.72 13.15
C LEU A 39 -21.25 -10.20 13.27
N PRO A 40 -22.51 -10.56 12.94
CA PRO A 40 -22.94 -11.96 12.92
C PRO A 40 -21.99 -12.79 12.05
N GLU A 41 -21.75 -14.05 12.43
CA GLU A 41 -20.87 -14.94 11.68
C GLU A 41 -21.25 -15.00 10.19
N THR A 42 -22.53 -14.87 9.86
CA THR A 42 -23.05 -14.80 8.49
C THR A 42 -22.58 -13.58 7.71
N VAL A 43 -22.37 -12.42 8.34
CA VAL A 43 -21.82 -11.23 7.68
C VAL A 43 -20.31 -11.34 7.56
N ALA A 44 -19.62 -11.88 8.56
CA ALA A 44 -18.19 -12.16 8.47
C ALA A 44 -17.88 -13.23 7.41
N GLU A 45 -18.77 -14.21 7.26
CA GLU A 45 -18.72 -15.26 6.26
C GLU A 45 -19.14 -14.73 4.89
N GLN A 46 -20.13 -13.84 4.79
CA GLN A 46 -20.40 -13.11 3.55
C GLN A 46 -19.23 -12.22 3.15
N ILE A 47 -18.62 -11.47 4.07
CA ILE A 47 -17.41 -10.69 3.77
C ILE A 47 -16.27 -11.61 3.34
N ARG A 48 -16.10 -12.79 3.98
CA ARG A 48 -15.14 -13.82 3.53
C ARG A 48 -15.51 -14.41 2.17
N THR A 49 -16.80 -14.58 1.88
CA THR A 49 -17.32 -15.11 0.61
C THR A 49 -17.21 -14.06 -0.49
N TRP A 50 -17.35 -12.78 -0.19
CA TRP A 50 -17.10 -11.65 -1.10
C TRP A 50 -15.61 -11.39 -1.28
N ARG A 51 -14.78 -11.66 -0.27
CA ARG A 51 -13.32 -11.73 -0.41
C ARG A 51 -12.88 -12.97 -1.19
N GLY A 52 -13.58 -14.10 -1.03
CA GLY A 52 -13.35 -15.32 -1.79
C GLY A 52 -13.81 -15.18 -3.25
N HIS A 53 -14.93 -14.49 -3.45
CA HIS A 53 -15.41 -13.95 -4.72
C HIS A 53 -14.89 -12.54 -4.95
N THR A 54 -13.61 -12.27 -4.65
CA THR A 54 -12.98 -11.13 -5.29
C THR A 54 -13.12 -11.41 -6.78
N LEU A 55 -13.93 -10.63 -7.51
CA LEU A 55 -13.99 -10.71 -8.96
C LEU A 55 -12.55 -10.66 -9.43
N ALA A 56 -12.02 -11.80 -9.86
CA ALA A 56 -10.66 -11.88 -10.35
C ALA A 56 -10.54 -10.81 -11.43
N MET A 57 -9.53 -9.96 -11.31
CA MET A 57 -9.26 -8.89 -12.26
C MET A 57 -9.29 -9.51 -13.66
N PRO A 58 -10.07 -9.00 -14.62
CA PRO A 58 -10.08 -9.50 -15.98
C PRO A 58 -8.66 -9.55 -16.56
N ILE A 59 -8.38 -10.53 -17.43
CA ILE A 59 -7.03 -10.70 -18.01
C ILE A 59 -6.54 -9.43 -18.70
N ASP A 60 -7.41 -8.70 -19.40
CA ASP A 60 -7.03 -7.45 -20.05
C ASP A 60 -6.70 -6.33 -19.06
N GLU A 61 -7.40 -6.25 -17.94
CA GLU A 61 -7.07 -5.33 -16.84
C GLU A 61 -5.75 -5.71 -16.18
N GLN A 62 -5.48 -7.02 -15.99
CA GLN A 62 -4.19 -7.50 -15.50
C GLN A 62 -3.05 -7.12 -16.45
N ARG A 63 -3.25 -7.21 -17.77
CA ARG A 63 -2.26 -6.84 -18.79
C ARG A 63 -1.98 -5.35 -18.79
N GLN A 64 -3.04 -4.54 -18.71
CA GLN A 64 -2.89 -3.08 -18.65
C GLN A 64 -2.13 -2.68 -17.38
N LEU A 65 -2.55 -3.19 -16.22
CA LEU A 65 -1.87 -2.91 -14.95
C LEU A 65 -0.43 -3.39 -14.98
N LEU A 66 -0.15 -4.58 -15.54
CA LEU A 66 1.21 -5.10 -15.66
C LEU A 66 2.10 -4.22 -16.55
N ALA A 67 1.57 -3.68 -17.66
CA ALA A 67 2.31 -2.78 -18.53
C ALA A 67 2.65 -1.46 -17.81
N GLU A 68 1.67 -0.83 -17.17
CA GLU A 68 1.88 0.38 -16.37
C GLU A 68 2.85 0.12 -15.20
N PHE A 69 2.74 -1.06 -14.57
CA PHE A 69 3.63 -1.47 -13.49
C PHE A 69 5.06 -1.67 -13.96
N TYR A 70 5.25 -2.26 -15.14
CA TYR A 70 6.58 -2.45 -15.71
C TYR A 70 7.27 -1.11 -16.00
N GLU A 71 6.55 -0.14 -16.58
CA GLU A 71 7.10 1.21 -16.79
C GLU A 71 7.52 1.86 -15.47
N LYS A 72 6.67 1.78 -14.43
CA LYS A 72 6.99 2.34 -13.11
C LYS A 72 8.09 1.58 -12.37
N PHE A 73 8.22 0.29 -12.63
CA PHE A 73 9.32 -0.52 -12.13
C PHE A 73 10.65 -0.09 -12.74
N GLU A 74 10.72 0.15 -14.05
CA GLU A 74 11.95 0.65 -14.68
C GLU A 74 12.29 2.08 -14.21
N ASP A 75 11.30 2.97 -14.05
CA ASP A 75 11.48 4.29 -13.41
C ASP A 75 12.13 4.16 -12.02
N LEU A 76 11.66 3.19 -11.22
CA LEU A 76 12.20 2.92 -9.88
C LEU A 76 13.64 2.40 -9.94
N VAL A 77 13.91 1.44 -10.83
CA VAL A 77 15.24 0.84 -10.99
C VAL A 77 16.27 1.87 -11.42
N GLU A 78 15.94 2.68 -12.42
CA GLU A 78 16.81 3.77 -12.88
C GLU A 78 17.15 4.72 -11.73
N LEU A 79 16.14 5.13 -10.96
CA LEU A 79 16.33 6.02 -9.81
C LEU A 79 17.21 5.40 -8.72
N ILE A 80 16.99 4.13 -8.40
CA ILE A 80 17.79 3.42 -7.39
C ILE A 80 19.25 3.30 -7.86
N CYS A 81 19.46 2.96 -9.13
CA CYS A 81 20.79 2.85 -9.71
C CYS A 81 21.50 4.20 -9.71
N ASP A 82 20.85 5.26 -10.21
CA ASP A 82 21.40 6.62 -10.20
C ASP A 82 21.77 7.07 -8.80
N ALA A 83 20.87 6.88 -7.83
CA ALA A 83 21.16 7.24 -6.44
C ALA A 83 22.32 6.42 -5.85
N GLY A 84 22.43 5.14 -6.18
CA GLY A 84 23.52 4.26 -5.73
C GLY A 84 24.90 4.63 -6.31
N PHE A 85 24.95 5.26 -7.48
CA PHE A 85 26.21 5.76 -8.07
C PHE A 85 26.64 7.13 -7.54
N ASN A 86 25.75 7.86 -6.86
CA ASN A 86 26.04 9.17 -6.32
C ASN A 86 26.42 9.11 -4.83
N ALA A 87 27.30 10.02 -4.41
CA ALA A 87 27.67 10.14 -2.99
C ALA A 87 26.54 10.70 -2.11
N ASP A 88 25.57 11.39 -2.73
CA ASP A 88 24.39 11.94 -2.06
C ASP A 88 23.12 11.55 -2.83
N ALA A 89 22.26 10.78 -2.17
CA ALA A 89 20.98 10.33 -2.72
C ALA A 89 19.83 11.35 -2.52
N THR A 90 20.06 12.44 -1.78
CA THR A 90 19.04 13.45 -1.44
C THR A 90 18.28 14.01 -2.66
N PRO A 91 18.93 14.32 -3.80
CA PRO A 91 18.22 14.85 -4.97
C PRO A 91 17.15 13.90 -5.54
N TYR A 92 17.30 12.59 -5.30
CA TYR A 92 16.42 11.55 -5.84
C TYR A 92 15.23 11.23 -4.93
N GLN A 93 15.24 11.68 -3.67
CA GLN A 93 14.26 11.30 -2.65
C GLN A 93 12.82 11.69 -3.04
N ALA A 94 12.60 12.91 -3.53
CA ALA A 94 11.26 13.36 -3.91
C ALA A 94 10.67 12.49 -5.04
N ARG A 95 11.48 12.14 -6.03
CA ARG A 95 11.05 11.27 -7.13
C ARG A 95 10.85 9.83 -6.67
N TYR A 96 11.69 9.33 -5.76
CA TYR A 96 11.51 8.03 -5.13
C TYR A 96 10.17 7.93 -4.42
N GLU A 97 9.79 8.93 -3.62
CA GLU A 97 8.53 8.95 -2.88
C GLU A 97 7.31 8.88 -3.80
N GLU A 98 7.33 9.60 -4.93
CA GLU A 98 6.26 9.56 -5.93
C GLU A 98 6.09 8.16 -6.52
N VAL A 99 7.20 7.56 -6.99
CA VAL A 99 7.20 6.23 -7.61
C VAL A 99 6.80 5.18 -6.59
N ARG A 100 7.40 5.21 -5.39
CA ARG A 100 7.08 4.34 -4.26
C ARG A 100 5.59 4.39 -3.92
N ALA A 101 5.01 5.58 -3.78
CA ALA A 101 3.61 5.73 -3.41
C ALA A 101 2.69 5.07 -4.46
N TRP A 102 3.04 5.16 -5.74
CA TRP A 102 2.33 4.45 -6.80
C TRP A 102 2.51 2.94 -6.69
N MET A 103 3.75 2.46 -6.56
CA MET A 103 4.09 1.03 -6.47
C MET A 103 3.39 0.35 -5.28
N MET A 104 3.36 1.00 -4.11
CA MET A 104 2.67 0.50 -2.91
C MET A 104 1.16 0.33 -3.09
N ARG A 105 0.53 1.08 -4.01
CA ARG A 105 -0.90 0.93 -4.32
C ARG A 105 -1.13 -0.12 -5.41
N ALA A 106 -0.27 -0.14 -6.43
CA ALA A 106 -0.43 -1.01 -7.59
C ALA A 106 -0.03 -2.46 -7.29
N TYR A 107 1.09 -2.67 -6.60
CA TYR A 107 1.64 -4.01 -6.39
C TYR A 107 0.69 -4.97 -5.65
N PRO A 108 -0.02 -4.57 -4.58
CA PRO A 108 -0.97 -5.46 -3.91
C PRO A 108 -2.12 -5.96 -4.80
N LEU A 109 -2.45 -5.22 -5.87
CA LEU A 109 -3.46 -5.64 -6.84
C LEU A 109 -2.92 -6.70 -7.80
N LEU A 110 -1.63 -6.63 -8.12
CA LEU A 110 -0.96 -7.50 -9.09
C LEU A 110 -0.36 -8.77 -8.44
N LYS A 111 0.17 -8.64 -7.21
CA LYS A 111 0.85 -9.69 -6.45
C LYS A 111 0.09 -11.01 -6.35
N PRO A 112 -1.25 -11.06 -6.10
CA PRO A 112 -1.97 -12.33 -6.02
C PRO A 112 -1.83 -13.17 -7.30
N TYR A 113 -1.84 -12.53 -8.46
CA TYR A 113 -1.72 -13.19 -9.77
C TYR A 113 -0.26 -13.51 -10.13
N MET A 114 0.69 -12.70 -9.65
CA MET A 114 2.11 -12.89 -9.90
C MET A 114 2.79 -13.91 -8.97
N SER A 115 2.21 -14.19 -7.81
CA SER A 115 2.87 -14.93 -6.72
C SER A 115 3.54 -16.25 -7.16
N ALA A 116 2.90 -17.01 -8.05
CA ALA A 116 3.44 -18.26 -8.60
C ALA A 116 4.65 -18.07 -9.55
N HIS A 117 4.91 -16.86 -10.00
CA HIS A 117 5.97 -16.50 -10.95
C HIS A 117 7.17 -15.81 -10.28
N LEU A 118 7.02 -15.37 -9.02
CA LEU A 118 8.06 -14.72 -8.25
C LEU A 118 9.14 -15.72 -7.80
N SER A 119 10.38 -15.24 -7.72
CA SER A 119 11.48 -15.99 -7.08
C SER A 119 11.67 -15.44 -5.68
N TYR A 120 11.45 -16.26 -4.67
CA TYR A 120 11.61 -15.87 -3.27
C TYR A 120 13.03 -16.19 -2.79
N ASP A 121 13.66 -15.22 -2.14
CA ASP A 121 14.96 -15.35 -1.49
C ASP A 121 14.84 -14.90 -0.02
N PRO A 122 15.40 -15.64 0.96
CA PRO A 122 15.38 -15.23 2.36
C PRO A 122 15.90 -13.81 2.61
N SER A 123 16.88 -13.34 1.82
CA SER A 123 17.45 -11.99 1.96
C SER A 123 16.39 -10.90 1.80
N ASP A 124 15.40 -11.12 0.92
CA ASP A 124 14.33 -10.14 0.67
C ASP A 124 13.34 -10.09 1.83
N ALA A 125 13.05 -11.24 2.45
CA ALA A 125 12.21 -11.30 3.64
C ALA A 125 12.89 -10.65 4.85
N GLU A 126 14.18 -10.92 5.06
CA GLU A 126 15.00 -10.33 6.13
C GLU A 126 15.14 -8.82 5.98
N PHE A 127 15.37 -8.34 4.75
CA PHE A 127 15.38 -6.92 4.44
C PHE A 127 14.05 -6.23 4.82
N GLY A 128 12.91 -6.80 4.39
CA GLY A 128 11.60 -6.26 4.74
C GLY A 128 11.33 -6.23 6.25
N LEU A 129 11.72 -7.30 6.96
CA LEU A 129 11.59 -7.35 8.42
C LEU A 129 12.42 -6.25 9.10
N SER A 130 13.64 -5.97 8.61
CA SER A 130 14.54 -4.97 9.19
C SER A 130 14.17 -3.52 8.85
N VAL A 131 13.44 -3.30 7.75
CA VAL A 131 13.09 -1.97 7.23
C VAL A 131 11.64 -1.58 7.51
N ALA A 132 10.71 -2.49 7.24
CA ALA A 132 9.27 -2.22 7.23
C ALA A 132 8.50 -3.02 8.30
N GLY A 133 9.16 -3.95 9.00
CA GLY A 133 8.57 -4.76 10.07
C GLY A 133 7.72 -5.94 9.59
N TYR A 134 7.79 -6.28 8.30
CA TYR A 134 7.12 -7.45 7.72
C TYR A 134 7.98 -8.08 6.62
N ALA A 135 7.84 -9.38 6.42
CA ALA A 135 8.55 -10.09 5.36
C ALA A 135 8.07 -9.62 3.97
N THR A 136 9.02 -9.27 3.11
CA THR A 136 8.77 -8.84 1.73
C THR A 136 9.27 -9.87 0.72
N ASP A 137 8.73 -9.82 -0.49
CA ASP A 137 9.36 -10.44 -1.66
C ASP A 137 10.35 -9.48 -2.34
N ALA A 138 11.05 -9.96 -3.37
CA ALA A 138 12.04 -9.18 -4.11
C ALA A 138 11.47 -7.88 -4.70
N MET A 139 10.20 -7.85 -5.09
CA MET A 139 9.57 -6.66 -5.67
C MET A 139 9.27 -5.63 -4.57
N GLU A 140 8.60 -6.05 -3.50
CA GLU A 140 8.26 -5.17 -2.37
C GLU A 140 9.49 -4.58 -1.71
N ALA A 141 10.56 -5.37 -1.56
CA ALA A 141 11.80 -4.92 -0.93
C ALA A 141 12.45 -3.74 -1.67
N LEU A 142 12.13 -3.49 -2.95
CA LEU A 142 12.64 -2.33 -3.70
C LEU A 142 11.94 -1.00 -3.35
N PHE A 143 10.78 -1.04 -2.69
CA PHE A 143 10.02 0.16 -2.35
C PHE A 143 9.40 0.13 -0.95
N CYS A 144 9.70 -0.87 -0.11
CA CYS A 144 9.17 -0.93 1.25
C CYS A 144 9.77 0.17 2.15
N ALA A 145 11.04 0.52 1.94
CA ALA A 145 11.72 1.61 2.64
C ALA A 145 11.07 2.95 2.33
N GLU A 146 10.74 3.75 3.34
CA GLU A 146 10.18 5.10 3.13
C GLU A 146 11.22 6.06 2.54
N GLN A 147 12.47 5.88 2.90
CA GLN A 147 13.58 6.72 2.49
C GLN A 147 14.55 5.95 1.59
N LEU A 148 14.98 6.58 0.49
CA LEU A 148 15.87 5.97 -0.49
C LEU A 148 17.24 5.64 0.10
N HIS A 149 17.79 6.53 0.95
CA HIS A 149 19.07 6.26 1.61
C HIS A 149 18.98 5.01 2.50
N THR A 150 17.84 4.78 3.17
CA THR A 150 17.64 3.58 3.99
C THR A 150 17.64 2.31 3.12
N LEU A 151 17.06 2.37 1.92
CA LEU A 151 17.10 1.26 0.97
C LEU A 151 18.55 0.92 0.59
N LEU A 152 19.35 1.93 0.26
CA LEU A 152 20.73 1.75 -0.20
C LEU A 152 21.68 1.31 0.93
N GLU A 153 21.55 1.89 2.13
CA GLU A 153 22.43 1.57 3.26
C GLU A 153 22.18 0.17 3.83
N LYS A 154 20.93 -0.30 3.84
CA LYS A 154 20.54 -1.59 4.43
C LYS A 154 20.53 -2.76 3.45
N ASP A 155 20.87 -2.53 2.19
CA ASP A 155 20.76 -3.57 1.17
C ASP A 155 21.80 -4.70 1.32
N GLU A 156 22.97 -4.41 1.90
CA GLU A 156 24.07 -5.36 2.12
C GLU A 156 24.60 -6.05 0.84
N GLY A 157 24.38 -5.47 -0.34
CA GLY A 157 24.91 -5.95 -1.62
C GLY A 157 23.95 -6.88 -2.38
N HIS A 158 22.70 -7.00 -1.93
CA HIS A 158 21.66 -7.81 -2.57
C HIS A 158 20.85 -7.06 -3.64
N LEU A 159 21.07 -5.76 -3.86
CA LEU A 159 20.20 -4.87 -4.64
C LEU A 159 20.05 -5.33 -6.09
N ILE A 160 21.16 -5.62 -6.75
CA ILE A 160 21.16 -6.03 -8.16
C ILE A 160 20.43 -7.36 -8.30
N GLY A 161 20.75 -8.35 -7.46
CA GLY A 161 20.07 -9.64 -7.48
C GLY A 161 18.57 -9.52 -7.21
N ARG A 162 18.16 -8.61 -6.31
CA ARG A 162 16.77 -8.31 -6.04
C ARG A 162 16.05 -7.70 -7.25
N ILE A 163 16.68 -6.72 -7.91
CA ILE A 163 16.16 -6.11 -9.15
C ILE A 163 15.98 -7.18 -10.23
N GLU A 164 16.96 -8.06 -10.43
CA GLU A 164 16.90 -9.13 -11.42
C GLU A 164 15.79 -10.15 -11.12
N ARG A 165 15.62 -10.53 -9.84
CA ARG A 165 14.52 -11.42 -9.42
C ARG A 165 13.15 -10.78 -9.64
N ALA A 166 13.00 -9.51 -9.27
CA ALA A 166 11.77 -8.74 -9.46
C ALA A 166 11.41 -8.62 -10.95
N ARG A 167 12.38 -8.23 -11.80
CA ARG A 167 12.25 -8.14 -13.26
C ARG A 167 11.88 -9.49 -13.88
N SER A 168 12.56 -10.56 -13.46
CA SER A 168 12.27 -11.92 -13.93
C SER A 168 10.84 -12.36 -13.58
N GLY A 169 10.35 -12.00 -12.40
CA GLY A 169 8.96 -12.25 -12.01
C GLY A 169 7.95 -11.56 -12.91
N LEU A 170 8.20 -10.29 -13.27
CA LEU A 170 7.37 -9.54 -14.23
C LEU A 170 7.36 -10.21 -15.60
N TYR A 171 8.51 -10.62 -16.13
CA TYR A 171 8.59 -11.29 -17.43
C TYR A 171 7.87 -12.63 -17.48
N ARG A 172 8.09 -13.49 -16.47
CA ARG A 172 7.40 -14.79 -16.42
C ARG A 172 5.88 -14.64 -16.38
N TYR A 173 5.39 -13.65 -15.64
CA TYR A 173 3.97 -13.38 -15.58
C TYR A 173 3.43 -12.77 -16.88
N ALA A 174 4.19 -11.86 -17.52
CA ALA A 174 3.84 -11.32 -18.84
C ALA A 174 3.75 -12.44 -19.90
N ASP A 175 4.69 -13.38 -19.90
CA ASP A 175 4.69 -14.52 -20.80
C ASP A 175 3.52 -15.46 -20.54
N TYR A 176 3.16 -15.69 -19.27
CA TYR A 176 1.95 -16.41 -18.91
C TYR A 176 0.69 -15.75 -19.48
N LEU A 177 0.52 -14.43 -19.31
CA LEU A 177 -0.65 -13.71 -19.85
C LEU A 177 -0.72 -13.75 -21.38
N ARG A 178 0.43 -13.74 -22.08
CA ARG A 178 0.48 -13.93 -23.54
C ARG A 178 0.04 -15.34 -23.93
N GLY A 179 0.48 -16.36 -23.17
CA GLY A 179 0.18 -17.76 -23.42
C GLY A 179 -1.32 -18.09 -23.31
N ILE A 180 -2.04 -17.44 -22.38
CA ILE A 180 -3.48 -17.66 -22.19
C ILE A 180 -4.31 -17.13 -23.38
N ILE A 181 -3.86 -16.08 -24.06
CA ILE A 181 -4.59 -15.46 -25.19
C ILE A 181 -4.27 -16.18 -26.51
N GLY A 182 -3.11 -16.83 -26.59
CA GLY A 182 -2.69 -17.60 -27.77
C GLY A 182 -3.39 -18.95 -27.94
N THR A 183 -4.23 -19.36 -26.99
CA THR A 183 -5.08 -20.56 -27.01
C THR A 183 -6.55 -20.19 -27.20
#